data_AF-A0A3D3LNW1-F1
#
_entry.id   AF-A0A3D3LNW1-F1
#
_cell.length_a   1.000
_cell.length_b   1.000
_cell.length_c   1.000
_cell.angle_alpha   90.00
_cell.angle_beta   90.00
_cell.angle_gamma   90.00
#
_symmetry.space_group_name_H-M   'P 1'
#
loop_
_entity.id
_entity.type
_entity.pdbx_description
1 polymer ?
#
loop_
_entity_poly.entity_id
_entity_poly.type
_entity_poly.pdbx_seq_one_letter_code
_entity_poly.pdbx_strand_id
1 'polypeptide(L)'
;MSDKKKENKTNKPKSSKKEISKKRKDDDDEKTVSKGNVEHFDLIDDEYEEDTFVEEIDEDEAEEEFKHFVEEHDKELKGAKVIKVFDKIGKPKLKKLTDLDKESLKDEYKKLICLLDEKNIVIHFQNDYPLTEMYRFVTEEIMNQSVEDVKKPHSHINFIYEDFHPEVAEDEDEEENF
;
A
#
# COMPACT_ATOMS: atom_id res chain seq x y z
N MET A 1 -32.41 -23.09 -49.20
CA MET A 1 -31.36 -23.73 -50.03
C MET A 1 -30.01 -23.36 -49.45
N SER A 2 -29.15 -24.38 -49.21
CA SER A 2 -27.72 -24.30 -48.85
C SER A 2 -27.43 -23.77 -47.44
N ASP A 3 -27.21 -24.55 -46.37
CA ASP A 3 -26.53 -25.85 -46.16
C ASP A 3 -24.99 -25.84 -46.30
N LYS A 4 -24.34 -26.44 -45.29
CA LYS A 4 -22.89 -26.77 -45.08
C LYS A 4 -21.97 -25.66 -44.52
N LYS A 5 -21.04 -25.92 -43.60
CA LYS A 5 -20.58 -27.12 -42.86
C LYS A 5 -19.58 -26.67 -41.78
N LYS A 6 -19.60 -27.33 -40.61
CA LYS A 6 -18.49 -27.99 -39.85
C LYS A 6 -17.09 -27.31 -39.90
N GLU A 7 -16.33 -27.19 -38.82
CA GLU A 7 -15.79 -28.34 -38.08
C GLU A 7 -15.10 -27.93 -36.75
N ASN A 8 -15.31 -28.74 -35.72
CA ASN A 8 -14.53 -28.83 -34.48
C ASN A 8 -13.05 -29.15 -34.75
N LYS A 9 -12.14 -28.72 -33.84
CA LYS A 9 -11.23 -29.62 -33.07
C LYS A 9 -10.23 -28.83 -32.21
N THR A 10 -10.35 -29.05 -30.90
CA THR A 10 -9.28 -29.35 -29.93
C THR A 10 -7.83 -29.18 -30.38
N ASN A 11 -7.03 -28.47 -29.58
CA ASN A 11 -5.64 -28.85 -29.30
C ASN A 11 -5.17 -28.28 -27.94
N LYS A 12 -5.19 -29.16 -26.92
CA LYS A 12 -4.25 -29.13 -25.79
C LYS A 12 -2.89 -29.63 -26.29
N PRO A 13 -1.76 -29.00 -25.93
CA PRO A 13 -0.50 -29.71 -25.86
C PRO A 13 -0.36 -30.41 -24.51
N LYS A 14 0.05 -31.67 -24.59
CA LYS A 14 0.33 -32.60 -23.49
C LYS A 14 1.71 -32.33 -22.88
N SER A 15 1.81 -32.77 -21.62
CA SER A 15 2.99 -33.18 -20.86
C SER A 15 4.28 -33.43 -21.65
N SER A 16 5.41 -33.00 -21.08
CA SER A 16 6.62 -33.82 -21.05
C SER A 16 7.12 -33.94 -19.61
N LYS A 17 6.83 -35.08 -19.00
CA LYS A 17 7.62 -35.62 -17.88
C LYS A 17 8.94 -36.09 -18.47
N LYS A 18 10.06 -35.75 -17.83
CA LYS A 18 11.32 -36.50 -18.01
C LYS A 18 11.80 -36.93 -16.63
N GLU A 19 11.35 -38.11 -16.23
CA GLU A 19 12.02 -38.94 -15.23
C GLU A 19 13.34 -39.43 -15.81
N ILE A 20 14.46 -39.24 -15.09
CA ILE A 20 15.60 -40.16 -15.13
C ILE A 20 15.97 -40.48 -13.68
N SER A 21 15.96 -41.77 -13.40
CA SER A 21 16.14 -42.43 -12.12
C SER A 21 17.59 -42.87 -11.87
N LYS A 22 18.03 -42.72 -10.60
CA LYS A 22 18.87 -43.63 -9.79
C LYS A 22 20.24 -44.09 -10.31
N LYS A 23 21.31 -43.80 -9.54
CA LYS A 23 22.07 -44.86 -8.82
C LYS A 23 22.97 -44.29 -7.71
N ARG A 24 22.82 -44.85 -6.51
CA ARG A 24 23.71 -44.70 -5.34
C ARG A 24 24.98 -45.53 -5.56
N LYS A 25 26.10 -45.06 -5.00
CA LYS A 25 27.16 -45.91 -4.44
C LYS A 25 27.74 -45.20 -3.22
N ASP A 26 27.45 -45.79 -2.07
CA ASP A 26 28.23 -45.69 -0.85
C ASP A 26 29.60 -46.35 -1.11
N ASP A 27 30.68 -45.73 -0.65
CA ASP A 27 31.92 -46.41 -0.26
C ASP A 27 32.65 -45.47 0.73
N ASP A 28 32.69 -45.94 1.98
CA ASP A 28 33.56 -45.52 3.07
C ASP A 28 35.02 -45.52 2.61
N ASP A 29 35.76 -44.43 2.87
CA ASP A 29 37.17 -44.57 3.23
C ASP A 29 37.63 -43.36 4.05
N GLU A 30 37.85 -43.67 5.33
CA GLU A 30 38.42 -42.86 6.37
C GLU A 30 39.83 -42.36 5.99
N LYS A 31 40.05 -41.04 6.01
CA LYS A 31 41.40 -40.49 6.22
C LYS A 31 41.41 -39.07 6.80
N THR A 32 41.60 -39.05 8.11
CA THR A 32 42.46 -38.12 8.87
C THR A 32 42.18 -36.62 8.72
N VAL A 33 41.38 -36.11 9.65
CA VAL A 33 41.30 -34.68 10.00
C VAL A 33 42.70 -34.20 10.35
N SER A 34 43.26 -33.33 9.51
CA SER A 34 44.52 -32.64 9.78
C SER A 34 44.33 -31.73 11.00
N LYS A 35 45.10 -32.07 12.03
CA LYS A 35 45.48 -31.30 13.23
C LYS A 35 45.09 -29.81 13.17
N GLY A 36 44.29 -29.44 14.17
CA GLY A 36 43.85 -28.08 14.40
C GLY A 36 45.01 -27.12 14.57
N ASN A 37 44.88 -25.99 13.90
CA ASN A 37 45.37 -24.73 14.42
C ASN A 37 44.21 -24.21 15.28
N VAL A 38 44.32 -24.35 16.60
CA VAL A 38 43.51 -23.55 17.51
C VAL A 38 44.08 -22.15 17.37
N GLU A 39 43.48 -21.34 16.50
CA GLU A 39 43.73 -19.91 16.54
C GLU A 39 43.33 -19.46 17.95
N HIS A 40 44.31 -18.88 18.63
CA HIS A 40 44.12 -18.23 19.92
C HIS A 40 43.04 -17.18 19.70
N PHE A 41 41.82 -17.48 20.14
CA PHE A 41 40.78 -16.47 20.21
C PHE A 41 41.18 -15.57 21.38
N ASP A 42 42.06 -14.62 21.07
CA ASP A 42 42.24 -13.46 21.91
C ASP A 42 40.84 -12.88 22.11
N LEU A 43 40.35 -12.95 23.34
CA LEU A 43 39.21 -12.16 23.76
C LEU A 43 39.69 -10.71 23.62
N ILE A 44 39.47 -10.13 22.45
CA ILE A 44 39.64 -8.71 22.28
C ILE A 44 38.62 -8.10 23.23
N ASP A 45 39.15 -7.42 24.23
CA ASP A 45 38.42 -6.47 25.06
C ASP A 45 38.06 -5.32 24.11
N ASP A 46 37.11 -5.59 23.20
CA ASP A 46 36.52 -4.61 22.30
C ASP A 46 35.63 -3.74 23.17
N GLU A 47 36.28 -2.81 23.89
CA GLU A 47 35.69 -1.54 24.27
C GLU A 47 35.02 -1.01 23.00
N TYR A 48 33.70 -1.12 22.97
CA TYR A 48 32.84 -0.63 21.89
C TYR A 48 33.06 0.89 21.83
N GLU A 49 34.06 1.34 21.08
CA GLU A 49 34.17 2.74 20.67
C GLU A 49 33.00 2.97 19.72
N GLU A 50 31.91 3.51 20.28
CA GLU A 50 30.80 4.07 19.53
C GLU A 50 31.34 5.30 18.78
N ASP A 51 32.05 5.06 17.68
CA ASP A 51 32.36 6.05 16.66
C ASP A 51 31.03 6.50 16.06
N THR A 52 30.40 7.43 16.77
CA THR A 52 29.26 8.18 16.29
C THR A 52 29.81 9.07 15.18
N PHE A 53 29.71 8.58 13.95
CA PHE A 53 29.94 9.38 12.74
C PHE A 53 28.86 10.47 12.70
N VAL A 54 29.13 11.59 13.37
CA VAL A 54 28.35 12.81 13.25
C VAL A 54 28.95 13.57 12.08
N GLU A 55 28.30 13.50 10.93
CA GLU A 55 28.57 14.48 9.87
C GLU A 55 28.26 15.86 10.44
N GLU A 56 29.27 16.72 10.54
CA GLU A 56 29.06 18.13 10.85
C GLU A 56 28.19 18.72 9.75
N ILE A 57 26.93 18.98 10.08
CA ILE A 57 26.01 19.71 9.20
C ILE A 57 26.46 21.17 9.22
N ASP A 58 26.80 21.70 8.04
CA ASP A 58 27.04 23.14 7.89
C ASP A 58 25.70 23.86 8.16
N GLU A 59 25.63 24.58 9.29
CA GLU A 59 24.41 25.28 9.72
C GLU A 59 23.95 26.31 8.68
N ASP A 60 24.87 26.95 7.96
CA ASP A 60 24.54 27.94 6.94
C ASP A 60 23.90 27.26 5.71
N GLU A 61 24.47 26.12 5.26
CA GLU A 61 23.89 25.33 4.17
C GLU A 61 22.52 24.77 4.55
N ALA A 62 22.37 24.23 5.76
CA ALA A 62 21.10 23.70 6.25
C ALA A 62 20.02 24.79 6.39
N GLU A 63 20.38 26.00 6.82
CA GLU A 63 19.45 27.13 6.91
C GLU A 63 19.01 27.58 5.50
N GLU A 64 19.92 27.63 4.53
CA GLU A 64 19.60 27.94 3.14
C GLU A 64 18.66 26.90 2.52
N GLU A 65 18.92 25.60 2.72
CA GLU A 65 18.05 24.52 2.26
C GLU A 65 16.65 24.60 2.88
N PHE A 66 16.57 24.82 4.20
CA PHE A 66 15.30 24.97 4.90
C PHE A 66 14.51 26.16 4.35
N LYS A 67 15.16 27.30 4.15
CA LYS A 67 14.52 28.49 3.60
C LYS A 67 14.00 28.25 2.18
N HIS A 68 14.79 27.59 1.33
CA HIS A 68 14.36 27.24 -0.02
C HIS A 68 13.15 26.31 0.00
N PHE A 69 13.18 25.28 0.86
CA PHE A 69 12.06 24.36 1.05
C PHE A 69 10.78 25.09 1.47
N VAL A 70 10.86 25.99 2.45
CA VAL A 70 9.72 26.79 2.91
C VAL A 70 9.20 27.67 1.78
N GLU A 71 10.07 28.38 1.06
CA GLU A 71 9.66 29.26 -0.04
C GLU A 71 9.00 28.51 -1.20
N GLU A 72 9.49 27.33 -1.57
CA GLU A 72 8.87 26.48 -2.58
C GLU A 72 7.50 26.00 -2.14
N HIS A 73 7.38 25.51 -0.89
CA HIS A 73 6.10 25.07 -0.34
C HIS A 73 5.07 26.21 -0.30
N ASP A 74 5.49 27.41 0.08
CA ASP A 74 4.65 28.60 0.11
C ASP A 74 4.14 28.99 -1.29
N LYS A 75 5.00 28.89 -2.30
CA LYS A 75 4.62 29.15 -3.71
C LYS A 75 3.64 28.09 -4.22
N GLU A 76 3.83 26.82 -3.84
CA GLU A 76 2.93 25.71 -4.19
C GLU A 76 1.54 25.91 -3.58
N LEU A 77 1.45 26.24 -2.29
CA LEU A 77 0.19 26.47 -1.59
C LEU A 77 -0.54 27.72 -2.10
N LYS A 78 0.18 28.82 -2.38
CA LYS A 78 -0.42 30.06 -2.92
C LYS A 78 -1.12 29.85 -4.27
N GLY A 79 -0.73 28.83 -5.04
CA GLY A 79 -1.35 28.46 -6.32
C GLY A 79 -2.36 27.32 -6.25
N ALA A 80 -2.47 26.63 -5.11
CA ALA A 80 -3.30 25.44 -4.96
C ALA A 80 -4.79 25.83 -4.96
N LYS A 81 -5.55 25.27 -5.90
CA LYS A 81 -7.01 25.43 -5.92
C LYS A 81 -7.63 24.35 -5.06
N VAL A 82 -8.55 24.75 -4.18
CA VAL A 82 -9.40 23.79 -3.47
C VAL A 82 -10.49 23.32 -4.42
N ILE A 83 -10.53 22.01 -4.71
CA ILE A 83 -11.54 21.38 -5.57
C ILE A 83 -12.18 20.19 -4.85
N LYS A 84 -13.36 19.76 -5.27
CA LYS A 84 -13.94 18.54 -4.71
C LYS A 84 -13.21 17.30 -5.20
N VAL A 85 -13.17 16.25 -4.40
CA VAL A 85 -12.68 14.94 -4.83
C VAL A 85 -13.40 14.47 -6.09
N PHE A 86 -14.72 14.66 -6.16
CA PHE A 86 -15.51 14.34 -7.36
C PHE A 86 -15.00 15.03 -8.64
N ASP A 87 -14.58 16.30 -8.54
CA ASP A 87 -13.99 17.04 -9.66
C ASP A 87 -12.59 16.52 -9.98
N LYS A 88 -11.77 16.22 -8.96
CA LYS A 88 -10.38 15.75 -9.09
C LYS A 88 -10.27 14.41 -9.82
N ILE A 89 -11.19 13.50 -9.57
CA ILE A 89 -11.24 12.18 -10.23
C ILE A 89 -11.98 12.19 -11.58
N GLY A 90 -12.42 13.36 -12.07
CA GLY A 90 -13.01 13.49 -13.40
C GLY A 90 -14.51 13.19 -13.48
N LYS A 91 -15.26 13.35 -12.37
CA LYS A 91 -16.74 13.25 -12.33
C LYS A 91 -17.29 11.90 -12.83
N PRO A 92 -16.91 10.77 -12.21
CA PRO A 92 -17.38 9.46 -12.61
C PRO A 92 -18.91 9.35 -12.48
N LYS A 93 -19.51 8.50 -13.31
CA LYS A 93 -20.93 8.17 -13.21
C LYS A 93 -21.13 7.16 -12.08
N LEU A 94 -21.43 7.66 -10.88
CA LEU A 94 -21.69 6.82 -9.71
C LEU A 94 -23.12 6.29 -9.75
N LYS A 95 -23.29 4.99 -9.49
CA LYS A 95 -24.59 4.36 -9.29
C LYS A 95 -25.00 4.48 -7.83
N LYS A 96 -26.30 4.59 -7.58
CA LYS A 96 -26.83 4.57 -6.22
C LYS A 96 -26.76 3.16 -5.65
N LEU A 97 -26.58 3.06 -4.34
CA LEU A 97 -26.52 1.78 -3.64
C LEU A 97 -27.80 0.95 -3.84
N THR A 98 -28.97 1.60 -3.99
CA THR A 98 -30.26 0.95 -4.24
C THR A 98 -30.35 0.22 -5.59
N ASP A 99 -29.52 0.61 -6.55
CA ASP A 99 -29.57 0.09 -7.93
C ASP A 99 -28.53 -1.03 -8.16
N LEU A 100 -27.78 -1.40 -7.11
CA LEU A 100 -26.68 -2.36 -7.16
C LEU A 100 -27.02 -3.63 -6.37
N ASP A 101 -26.86 -4.78 -7.01
CA ASP A 101 -26.80 -6.07 -6.30
C ASP A 101 -25.40 -6.31 -5.70
N LYS A 102 -25.26 -7.36 -4.88
CA LYS A 102 -24.02 -7.62 -4.13
C LYS A 102 -22.80 -7.83 -5.04
N GLU A 103 -22.95 -8.48 -6.19
CA GLU A 103 -21.84 -8.71 -7.11
C GLU A 103 -21.47 -7.43 -7.84
N SER A 104 -22.46 -6.70 -8.37
CA SER A 104 -22.21 -5.41 -9.02
C SER A 104 -21.63 -4.37 -8.07
N LEU A 105 -22.02 -4.36 -6.79
CA LEU A 105 -21.48 -3.45 -5.79
C LEU A 105 -19.97 -3.65 -5.60
N LYS A 106 -19.52 -4.91 -5.56
CA LYS A 106 -18.10 -5.24 -5.41
C LYS A 106 -17.29 -4.78 -6.61
N ASP A 107 -17.81 -5.01 -7.81
CA ASP A 107 -17.15 -4.58 -9.04
C ASP A 107 -17.13 -3.05 -9.19
N GLU A 108 -18.22 -2.38 -8.82
CA GLU A 108 -18.33 -0.92 -8.84
C GLU A 108 -17.39 -0.28 -7.82
N TYR A 109 -17.37 -0.78 -6.59
CA TYR A 109 -16.46 -0.32 -5.54
C TYR A 109 -15.00 -0.50 -5.94
N LYS A 110 -14.63 -1.66 -6.51
CA LYS A 110 -13.26 -1.89 -6.97
C LYS A 110 -12.83 -0.89 -8.04
N LYS A 111 -13.70 -0.59 -9.02
CA LYS A 111 -13.43 0.44 -10.03
C LYS A 111 -13.26 1.81 -9.39
N LEU A 112 -14.10 2.13 -8.42
CA LEU A 112 -14.06 3.41 -7.73
C LEU A 112 -12.74 3.61 -6.97
N ILE A 113 -12.28 2.59 -6.24
CA ILE A 113 -10.99 2.63 -5.54
C ILE A 113 -9.83 2.76 -6.53
N CYS A 114 -9.85 2.05 -7.65
CA CYS A 114 -8.81 2.22 -8.69
C CYS A 114 -8.79 3.67 -9.24
N LEU A 115 -9.94 4.29 -9.46
CA LEU A 115 -10.00 5.69 -9.92
C LEU A 115 -9.45 6.69 -8.89
N LEU A 116 -9.65 6.41 -7.60
CA LEU A 116 -9.08 7.21 -6.51
C LEU A 116 -7.56 7.03 -6.44
N ASP A 117 -7.08 5.79 -6.54
CA ASP A 117 -5.66 5.44 -6.53
C ASP A 117 -4.89 6.07 -7.70
N GLU A 118 -5.49 6.10 -8.90
CA GLU A 118 -4.94 6.84 -10.07
C GLU A 118 -4.72 8.34 -9.81
N LYS A 119 -5.39 8.91 -8.80
CA LYS A 119 -5.24 10.30 -8.35
C LYS A 119 -4.50 10.42 -7.02
N ASN A 120 -3.81 9.36 -6.58
CA ASN A 120 -3.11 9.25 -5.30
C ASN A 120 -4.03 9.50 -4.10
N ILE A 121 -5.31 9.14 -4.20
CA ILE A 121 -6.27 9.24 -3.11
C ILE A 121 -6.48 7.85 -2.52
N VAL A 122 -6.15 7.69 -1.25
CA VAL A 122 -6.29 6.41 -0.53
C VAL A 122 -7.23 6.60 0.65
N ILE A 123 -8.07 5.60 0.89
CA ILE A 123 -9.03 5.59 1.99
C ILE A 123 -8.69 4.40 2.89
N HIS A 124 -8.48 4.69 4.17
CA HIS A 124 -8.16 3.74 5.20
C HIS A 124 -9.37 3.49 6.09
N PHE A 125 -9.51 2.24 6.50
CA PHE A 125 -10.49 1.79 7.48
C PHE A 125 -9.70 1.01 8.52
N GLN A 126 -9.81 1.37 9.79
CA GLN A 126 -9.13 0.68 10.89
C GLN A 126 -9.83 -0.64 11.21
N ASN A 127 -11.16 -0.68 11.02
CA ASN A 127 -11.99 -1.86 11.28
C ASN A 127 -12.60 -2.47 10.00
N ASP A 128 -13.15 -3.68 10.15
CA ASP A 128 -13.84 -4.39 9.07
C ASP A 128 -15.28 -3.89 8.93
N TYR A 129 -15.51 -3.05 7.91
CA TYR A 129 -16.84 -2.54 7.57
C TYR A 129 -17.49 -3.33 6.43
N PRO A 130 -18.83 -3.42 6.39
CA PRO A 130 -19.52 -4.00 5.26
C PRO A 130 -19.29 -3.15 4.00
N LEU A 131 -19.18 -3.81 2.84
CA LEU A 131 -18.92 -3.15 1.56
C LEU A 131 -19.95 -2.04 1.23
N THR A 132 -21.19 -2.19 1.68
CA THR A 132 -22.24 -1.18 1.54
C THR A 132 -21.89 0.12 2.25
N GLU A 133 -21.29 0.01 3.43
CA GLU A 133 -20.86 1.14 4.25
C GLU A 133 -19.67 1.83 3.62
N MET A 134 -18.65 1.05 3.25
CA MET A 134 -17.48 1.56 2.54
C MET A 134 -17.89 2.31 1.27
N TYR A 135 -18.76 1.72 0.44
CA TYR A 135 -19.22 2.36 -0.79
C TYR A 135 -20.03 3.64 -0.53
N ARG A 136 -20.92 3.63 0.48
CA ARG A 136 -21.68 4.82 0.89
C ARG A 136 -20.73 5.94 1.31
N PHE A 137 -19.78 5.64 2.19
CA PHE A 137 -18.78 6.60 2.67
C PHE A 137 -18.02 7.23 1.51
N VAL A 138 -17.51 6.41 0.57
CA VAL A 138 -16.78 6.95 -0.58
C VAL A 138 -17.67 7.84 -1.43
N THR A 139 -18.88 7.40 -1.78
CA THR A 139 -19.74 8.09 -2.76
C THR A 139 -20.48 9.30 -2.20
N GLU A 140 -20.88 9.28 -0.93
CA GLU A 140 -21.68 10.34 -0.31
C GLU A 140 -20.83 11.33 0.46
N GLU A 141 -19.74 10.87 1.10
CA GLU A 141 -18.93 11.71 1.98
C GLU A 141 -17.64 12.13 1.28
N ILE A 142 -16.79 11.17 0.87
CA ILE A 142 -15.48 11.49 0.26
C ILE A 142 -15.62 12.29 -1.03
N MET A 143 -16.58 11.97 -1.90
CA MET A 143 -16.81 12.74 -3.13
C MET A 143 -17.08 14.24 -2.88
N ASN A 144 -17.66 14.56 -1.72
CA ASN A 144 -18.00 15.93 -1.34
C ASN A 144 -16.86 16.65 -0.61
N GLN A 145 -15.81 15.93 -0.19
CA GLN A 145 -14.66 16.52 0.47
C GLN A 145 -13.91 17.44 -0.48
N SER A 146 -13.43 18.55 0.09
CA SER A 146 -12.63 19.54 -0.63
C SER A 146 -11.16 19.26 -0.37
N VAL A 147 -10.39 19.14 -1.44
CA VAL A 147 -8.97 18.80 -1.41
C VAL A 147 -8.17 19.81 -2.23
N GLU A 148 -6.92 19.99 -1.85
CA GLU A 148 -6.01 20.85 -2.58
C GLU A 148 -5.59 20.18 -3.91
N ASP A 149 -5.73 20.90 -5.00
CA ASP A 149 -5.21 20.50 -6.30
C ASP A 149 -3.78 20.97 -6.48
N VAL A 150 -2.89 20.37 -5.69
CA VAL A 150 -1.45 20.62 -5.80
C VAL A 150 -0.91 19.86 -7.01
N LYS A 151 -0.20 20.55 -7.90
CA LYS A 151 0.45 19.95 -9.08
C LYS A 151 1.80 19.30 -8.73
N LYS A 152 1.94 18.75 -7.53
CA LYS A 152 3.19 18.14 -7.08
C LYS A 152 3.18 16.66 -7.45
N PRO A 153 4.19 16.16 -8.18
CA PRO A 153 4.35 14.72 -8.36
C PRO A 153 4.47 14.06 -6.98
N HIS A 154 3.74 12.96 -6.76
CA HIS A 154 3.68 12.20 -5.50
C HIS A 154 2.92 12.85 -4.33
N SER A 155 2.07 13.85 -4.57
CA SER A 155 1.12 14.28 -3.53
C SER A 155 0.08 13.19 -3.31
N HIS A 156 0.03 12.64 -2.10
CA HIS A 156 -0.96 11.66 -1.65
C HIS A 156 -2.01 12.33 -0.77
N ILE A 157 -3.28 11.99 -0.99
CA ILE A 157 -4.39 12.39 -0.14
C ILE A 157 -4.87 11.13 0.57
N ASN A 158 -4.83 11.14 1.90
CA ASN A 158 -5.29 10.03 2.72
C ASN A 158 -6.55 10.45 3.47
N PHE A 159 -7.56 9.59 3.45
CA PHE A 159 -8.75 9.72 4.28
C PHE A 159 -8.81 8.52 5.23
N ILE A 160 -9.17 8.74 6.49
CA ILE A 160 -9.39 7.69 7.49
C ILE A 160 -10.87 7.73 7.83
N TYR A 161 -11.58 6.60 7.75
CA TYR A 161 -13.02 6.55 8.02
C TYR A 161 -13.37 7.03 9.44
N GLU A 162 -12.57 6.63 10.41
CA GLU A 162 -12.75 6.90 11.84
C GLU A 162 -12.57 8.39 12.19
N ASP A 163 -11.91 9.18 11.33
CA ASP A 163 -11.85 10.64 11.48
C ASP A 163 -13.22 11.30 11.24
N PHE A 164 -14.11 10.64 10.49
CA PHE A 164 -15.47 11.09 10.20
C PHE A 164 -16.52 10.41 11.07
N HIS A 165 -16.25 9.17 11.47
CA HIS A 165 -17.12 8.31 12.27
C HIS A 165 -16.34 7.75 13.47
N PRO A 166 -16.00 8.60 14.46
CA PRO A 166 -15.21 8.17 15.61
C PRO A 166 -15.98 7.10 16.38
N GLU A 167 -15.28 6.05 16.78
CA GLU A 167 -15.83 5.08 17.71
C GLU A 167 -16.02 5.78 19.06
N VAL A 168 -17.27 5.96 19.46
CA VAL A 168 -17.57 6.37 20.82
C VAL A 168 -17.28 5.15 21.67
N ALA A 169 -16.13 5.15 22.36
CA ALA A 169 -15.97 4.28 23.51
C ALA A 169 -17.15 4.61 24.42
N GLU A 170 -17.99 3.62 24.73
CA GLU A 170 -18.96 3.77 25.80
C GLU A 170 -18.13 4.04 27.06
N ASP A 171 -18.00 5.32 27.42
CA ASP A 171 -17.64 5.70 28.77
C ASP A 171 -18.77 5.12 29.62
N GLU A 172 -18.51 3.97 30.24
CA GLU A 172 -19.22 3.57 31.45
C GLU A 172 -18.95 4.68 32.46
N ASP A 173 -19.74 5.77 32.40
CA ASP A 173 -20.00 6.63 33.53
C ASP A 173 -20.68 5.72 34.58
N GLU A 174 -19.86 4.91 35.25
CA GLU A 174 -20.20 4.20 36.46
C GLU A 174 -20.87 5.23 37.37
N GLU A 175 -22.14 4.97 37.65
CA GLU A 175 -22.94 5.69 38.63
C GLU A 175 -22.10 5.94 39.89
N GLU A 176 -21.59 7.16 40.07
CA GLU A 176 -21.20 7.66 41.39
C GLU A 176 -22.50 7.81 42.20
N ASN A 177 -22.93 6.68 42.78
CA ASN A 177 -23.86 6.64 43.90
C ASN A 177 -23.29 7.52 45.02
N PHE A 178 -23.86 8.71 45.19
CA PHE A 178 -23.73 9.55 46.38
C PHE A 178 -24.98 9.51 47.25
#